data_AF-A0A210QYV4-F1
#
_entry.id   AF-A0A210QYV4-F1
#
_cell.length_a   1.000
_cell.length_b   1.000
_cell.length_c   1.000
_cell.angle_alpha   90.00
_cell.angle_beta   90.00
_cell.angle_gamma   90.00
#
_symmetry.space_group_name_H-M   'P 1'
#
loop_
_entity.id
_entity.type
_entity.pdbx_description
1 polymer ?
#
loop_
_entity_poly.entity_id
_entity_poly.type
_entity_poly.pdbx_seq_one_letter_code
_entity_poly.pdbx_strand_id
1 'polypeptide(L)'
;MTVLCCFTKLYPRGVAVSPNDGTLIVCMASQTVGNVMKKPSKNSCLMRFKGETPNETGTIVNKGNYFGYPVKVTINMNGFLLVSDFGLRCLIVLDQRGHLLRKFSSLGGVPLWHVHALTSDPVRSFCVVQGGAGTLSITRLGEYLGTFEEKSTSTMIDEALVKHKVETSSMNSEGHIVLASGNIITHVSLMYSL
;
A
#
# COMPACT_ATOMS: atom_id res chain seq x y z
N MET A 1 -15.26 13.96 17.18
CA MET A 1 -15.11 12.69 16.45
C MET A 1 -16.31 12.55 15.53
N THR A 2 -16.10 12.35 14.22
CA THR A 2 -17.16 12.31 13.21
C THR A 2 -17.06 11.03 12.40
N VAL A 3 -18.16 10.30 12.25
CA VAL A 3 -18.22 9.12 11.38
C VAL A 3 -18.55 9.59 9.97
N LEU A 4 -17.62 9.37 9.01
CA LEU A 4 -17.82 9.77 7.62
C LEU A 4 -18.89 8.94 6.93
N CYS A 5 -18.91 7.61 7.13
CA CYS A 5 -19.92 6.72 6.57
C CYS A 5 -19.90 5.35 7.25
N CYS A 6 -21.02 4.63 7.22
CA CYS A 6 -21.13 3.24 7.63
C CYS A 6 -21.60 2.38 6.46
N PHE A 7 -20.84 1.32 6.14
CA PHE A 7 -21.11 0.44 5.01
C PHE A 7 -21.68 -0.89 5.49
N THR A 8 -22.77 -1.36 4.87
CA THR A 8 -23.42 -2.63 5.23
C THR A 8 -22.86 -3.83 4.47
N LYS A 9 -22.18 -3.60 3.35
CA LYS A 9 -21.69 -4.65 2.43
C LYS A 9 -20.23 -4.50 2.01
N LEU A 10 -19.56 -3.46 2.49
CA LEU A 10 -18.15 -3.20 2.23
C LEU A 10 -17.45 -2.97 3.56
N TYR A 11 -16.19 -3.36 3.61
CA TYR A 11 -15.39 -3.28 4.82
C TYR A 11 -14.14 -2.45 4.54
N PRO A 12 -14.03 -1.24 5.12
CA PRO A 12 -12.84 -0.41 5.04
C PRO A 12 -11.60 -1.15 5.58
N ARG A 13 -10.46 -0.97 4.92
CA ARG A 13 -9.17 -1.56 5.30
C ARG A 13 -8.11 -0.48 5.44
N GLY A 14 -7.26 -0.32 4.43
CA GLY A 14 -6.26 0.72 4.35
C GLY A 14 -6.86 2.04 3.91
N VAL A 15 -6.26 3.13 4.37
CA VAL A 15 -6.58 4.49 3.97
C VAL A 15 -5.29 5.21 3.59
N ALA A 16 -5.35 6.07 2.59
CA ALA A 16 -4.31 7.02 2.22
C ALA A 16 -4.91 8.41 2.08
N VAL A 17 -4.13 9.43 2.42
CA VAL A 17 -4.46 10.83 2.19
C VAL A 17 -3.68 11.29 0.96
N SER A 18 -4.37 11.87 0.00
CA SER A 18 -3.76 12.49 -1.18
C SER A 18 -2.91 13.68 -0.73
N PRO A 19 -1.62 13.71 -1.06
CA PRO A 19 -0.77 14.84 -0.68
C PRO A 19 -1.10 16.13 -1.44
N ASN A 20 -1.83 16.02 -2.56
CA ASN A 20 -2.11 17.15 -3.44
C ASN A 20 -3.34 17.96 -3.01
N ASP A 21 -4.37 17.31 -2.49
CA ASP A 21 -5.68 17.92 -2.21
C ASP A 21 -6.33 17.43 -0.91
N GLY A 22 -5.64 16.60 -0.12
CA GLY A 22 -6.16 16.08 1.15
C GLY A 22 -7.27 15.03 1.01
N THR A 23 -7.66 14.66 -0.22
CA THR A 23 -8.72 13.66 -0.42
C THR A 23 -8.30 12.29 0.11
N LEU A 24 -9.26 11.54 0.66
CA LEU A 24 -9.03 10.23 1.25
C LEU A 24 -9.28 9.16 0.19
N ILE A 25 -8.37 8.21 0.04
CA ILE A 25 -8.59 6.96 -0.70
C ILE A 25 -8.63 5.81 0.28
N VAL A 26 -9.68 5.00 0.22
CA VAL A 26 -9.92 3.88 1.13
C VAL A 26 -10.03 2.59 0.34
N CYS A 27 -9.31 1.56 0.79
CA CYS A 27 -9.50 0.18 0.35
C CYS A 27 -10.80 -0.38 0.92
N MET A 28 -11.70 -0.79 0.04
CA MET A 28 -13.00 -1.37 0.40
C MET A 28 -13.03 -2.83 -0.02
N ALA A 29 -12.99 -3.74 0.96
CA ALA A 29 -13.09 -5.17 0.71
C ALA A 29 -14.56 -5.60 0.72
N SER A 30 -14.94 -6.52 -0.16
CA SER A 30 -16.31 -7.07 -0.18
C SER A 30 -16.57 -8.17 0.86
N GLN A 31 -15.56 -8.55 1.64
CA GLN A 31 -15.62 -9.60 2.65
C GLN A 31 -14.77 -9.23 3.87
N THR A 32 -14.94 -9.95 4.97
CA THR A 32 -14.13 -9.80 6.20
C THR A 32 -12.85 -10.64 6.19
N VAL A 33 -12.78 -11.67 5.33
CA VAL A 33 -11.67 -12.62 5.29
C VAL A 33 -11.07 -12.65 3.87
N GLY A 34 -9.77 -12.39 3.76
CA GLY A 34 -9.11 -12.22 2.46
C GLY A 34 -8.46 -13.47 1.86
N ASN A 35 -8.10 -14.46 2.68
CA ASN A 35 -7.34 -15.66 2.23
C ASN A 35 -8.14 -16.59 1.29
N VAL A 36 -9.44 -16.37 1.15
CA VAL A 36 -10.34 -17.16 0.30
C VAL A 36 -10.43 -16.65 -1.14
N MET A 37 -9.93 -15.44 -1.42
CA MET A 37 -10.16 -14.75 -2.69
C MET A 37 -9.06 -15.03 -3.71
N LYS A 38 -9.30 -15.95 -4.65
CA LYS A 38 -8.34 -16.27 -5.73
C LYS A 38 -8.54 -15.48 -7.02
N LYS A 39 -9.55 -14.61 -7.08
CA LYS A 39 -9.90 -13.80 -8.26
C LYS A 39 -10.47 -12.44 -7.85
N PRO A 40 -10.40 -11.42 -8.71
CA PRO A 40 -11.03 -10.14 -8.44
C PRO A 40 -12.51 -10.28 -8.12
N SER A 41 -12.97 -9.51 -7.14
CA SER A 41 -14.38 -9.34 -6.81
C SER A 41 -14.97 -8.20 -7.61
N LYS A 42 -16.27 -8.29 -7.91
CA LYS A 42 -17.03 -7.18 -8.52
C LYS A 42 -17.31 -6.04 -7.54
N ASN A 43 -17.16 -6.32 -6.23
CA ASN A 43 -17.55 -5.40 -5.17
C ASN A 43 -16.34 -4.77 -4.44
N SER A 44 -15.18 -5.44 -4.46
CA SER A 44 -13.97 -4.86 -3.87
C SER A 44 -13.46 -3.70 -4.73
N CYS A 45 -13.22 -2.54 -4.12
CA CYS A 45 -12.90 -1.31 -4.82
C CYS A 45 -12.01 -0.38 -4.00
N LEU A 46 -11.54 0.69 -4.64
CA LEU A 46 -11.07 1.88 -3.94
C LEU A 46 -12.18 2.93 -3.97
N MET A 47 -12.44 3.56 -2.83
CA MET A 47 -13.37 4.68 -2.73
C MET A 47 -12.62 5.96 -2.35
N ARG A 48 -12.98 7.06 -3.01
CA ARG A 48 -12.51 8.42 -2.74
C ARG A 48 -13.53 9.18 -1.93
N PHE A 49 -13.05 9.89 -0.90
CA PHE A 49 -13.83 10.80 -0.06
C PHE A 49 -13.12 12.16 -0.02
N LYS A 50 -13.88 13.25 0.06
CA LYS A 50 -13.34 14.57 0.38
C LYS A 50 -12.95 14.68 1.86
N GLY A 51 -13.68 13.97 2.73
CA GLY A 51 -13.37 13.90 4.16
C GLY A 51 -13.92 15.06 5.00
N GLU A 52 -14.80 15.89 4.42
CA GLU A 52 -15.29 17.13 5.05
C GLU A 52 -16.66 16.96 5.72
N THR A 53 -17.49 16.00 5.27
CA THR A 53 -18.90 15.89 5.67
C THR A 53 -19.27 14.50 6.18
N PRO A 54 -20.08 14.38 7.26
CA PRO A 54 -20.70 13.13 7.66
C PRO A 54 -21.62 12.56 6.55
N ASN A 55 -21.80 11.25 6.54
CA ASN A 55 -22.59 10.49 5.55
C ASN A 55 -22.16 10.66 4.09
N GLU A 56 -20.87 10.93 3.85
CA GLU A 56 -20.31 10.96 2.50
C GLU A 56 -20.40 9.56 1.86
N THR A 57 -20.98 9.48 0.66
CA THR A 57 -21.18 8.19 -0.04
C THR A 57 -19.88 7.66 -0.66
N GLY A 58 -18.88 8.53 -0.85
CA GLY A 58 -17.63 8.24 -1.55
C GLY A 58 -17.85 7.95 -3.05
N THR A 59 -16.77 7.97 -3.83
CA THR A 59 -16.82 7.64 -5.26
C THR A 59 -15.85 6.53 -5.60
N ILE A 60 -16.30 5.53 -6.37
CA ILE A 60 -15.42 4.44 -6.81
C ILE A 60 -14.36 4.99 -7.76
N VAL A 61 -13.09 4.68 -7.47
CA VAL A 61 -11.93 5.21 -8.22
C VAL A 61 -11.54 4.29 -9.36
N ASN A 62 -11.41 2.99 -9.10
CA ASN A 62 -10.91 2.03 -10.07
C ASN A 62 -11.87 1.82 -11.25
N LYS A 63 -11.31 1.77 -12.47
CA LYS A 63 -12.08 1.62 -13.73
C LYS A 63 -12.39 0.18 -14.12
N GLY A 64 -11.88 -0.79 -13.36
CA GLY A 64 -12.15 -2.20 -13.59
C GLY A 64 -12.07 -3.00 -12.29
N ASN A 65 -12.45 -4.28 -12.38
CA ASN A 65 -12.43 -5.20 -11.25
C ASN A 65 -11.01 -5.75 -11.08
N TYR A 66 -10.16 -5.00 -10.38
CA TYR A 66 -8.76 -5.37 -10.17
C TYR A 66 -8.50 -6.08 -8.84
N PHE A 67 -9.42 -5.93 -7.88
CA PHE A 67 -9.15 -6.26 -6.48
C PHE A 67 -9.88 -7.52 -6.03
N GLY A 68 -9.17 -8.38 -5.32
CA GLY A 68 -9.76 -9.43 -4.50
C GLY A 68 -9.99 -8.87 -3.10
N TYR A 69 -8.92 -8.72 -2.34
CA TYR A 69 -8.96 -8.25 -0.96
C TYR A 69 -7.92 -7.14 -0.74
N PRO A 70 -8.25 -5.88 -1.12
CA PRO A 70 -7.33 -4.76 -0.98
C PRO A 70 -7.21 -4.38 0.49
N VAL A 71 -5.98 -4.28 0.99
CA VAL A 71 -5.72 -4.09 2.43
C VAL A 71 -4.95 -2.84 2.77
N LYS A 72 -4.08 -2.39 1.86
CA LYS A 72 -3.27 -1.17 2.04
C LYS A 72 -3.25 -0.41 0.74
N VAL A 73 -3.25 0.92 0.84
CA VAL A 73 -3.10 1.85 -0.28
C VAL A 73 -2.15 2.94 0.14
N THR A 74 -1.35 3.43 -0.78
CA THR A 74 -0.60 4.69 -0.65
C THR A 74 -0.70 5.48 -1.95
N ILE A 75 -0.45 6.78 -1.88
CA ILE A 75 -0.54 7.72 -2.98
C ILE A 75 0.80 8.45 -3.06
N ASN A 76 1.43 8.50 -4.22
CA ASN A 76 2.64 9.31 -4.42
C ASN A 76 2.30 10.75 -4.82
N MET A 77 3.30 11.62 -4.87
CA MET A 77 3.12 13.02 -5.27
C MET A 77 2.58 13.20 -6.71
N ASN A 78 2.75 12.21 -7.59
CA ASN A 78 2.17 12.22 -8.93
C ASN A 78 0.67 11.84 -8.96
N GLY A 79 0.08 11.50 -7.80
CA GLY A 79 -1.32 11.05 -7.71
C GLY A 79 -1.53 9.60 -8.13
N PHE A 80 -0.46 8.85 -8.39
CA PHE A 80 -0.55 7.41 -8.64
C PHE A 80 -0.85 6.67 -7.34
N LEU A 81 -1.54 5.54 -7.47
CA LEU A 81 -1.95 4.71 -6.33
C LEU A 81 -1.21 3.39 -6.38
N LEU A 82 -0.64 2.99 -5.26
CA LEU A 82 -0.12 1.64 -5.05
C LEU A 82 -0.99 0.93 -4.03
N VAL A 83 -1.54 -0.22 -4.42
CA VAL A 83 -2.44 -1.02 -3.59
C VAL A 83 -1.81 -2.39 -3.33
N SER A 84 -1.78 -2.80 -2.07
CA SER A 84 -1.50 -4.18 -1.68
C SER A 84 -2.81 -4.94 -1.60
N ASP A 85 -2.95 -5.95 -2.46
CA ASP A 85 -4.07 -6.87 -2.46
C ASP A 85 -3.64 -8.21 -1.87
N PHE A 86 -4.16 -8.49 -0.67
CA PHE A 86 -3.80 -9.70 0.06
C PHE A 86 -4.46 -10.95 -0.51
N GLY A 87 -5.67 -10.83 -1.05
CA GLY A 87 -6.38 -11.97 -1.63
C GLY A 87 -5.67 -12.46 -2.89
N LEU A 88 -5.31 -11.51 -3.75
CA LEU A 88 -4.63 -11.78 -5.02
C LEU A 88 -3.11 -11.91 -4.90
N ARG A 89 -2.55 -11.70 -3.70
CA ARG A 89 -1.10 -11.77 -3.43
C ARG A 89 -0.29 -10.93 -4.43
N CYS A 90 -0.70 -9.68 -4.57
CA CYS A 90 -0.11 -8.80 -5.56
C CYS A 90 -0.09 -7.34 -5.11
N LEU A 91 0.76 -6.56 -5.77
CA LEU A 91 0.70 -5.11 -5.78
C LEU A 91 0.08 -4.63 -7.09
N ILE A 92 -0.74 -3.59 -7.00
CA ILE A 92 -1.43 -3.01 -8.14
C ILE A 92 -1.12 -1.51 -8.18
N VAL A 93 -0.62 -1.04 -9.32
CA VAL A 93 -0.37 0.38 -9.58
C VAL A 93 -1.49 0.92 -10.47
N LEU A 94 -2.17 1.97 -10.01
CA LEU A 94 -3.21 2.67 -10.76
C LEU A 94 -2.83 4.12 -11.01
N ASP A 95 -3.29 4.66 -12.14
CA ASP A 95 -3.18 6.09 -12.39
C ASP A 95 -4.17 6.85 -11.50
N GLN A 96 -4.02 8.18 -11.43
CA GLN A 96 -4.93 9.06 -10.69
C GLN A 96 -6.41 8.99 -11.13
N ARG A 97 -6.67 8.43 -12.32
CA ARG A 97 -8.01 8.19 -12.89
C ARG A 97 -8.53 6.78 -12.61
N GLY A 98 -7.73 5.93 -11.96
CA GLY A 98 -8.05 4.56 -11.59
C GLY A 98 -7.85 3.52 -12.69
N HIS A 99 -7.08 3.80 -13.74
CA HIS A 99 -6.69 2.80 -14.74
C HIS A 99 -5.53 1.95 -14.25
N LEU A 100 -5.57 0.65 -14.56
CA LEU A 100 -4.47 -0.26 -14.26
C LEU A 100 -3.25 0.04 -15.12
N LEU A 101 -2.11 0.20 -14.45
CA LEU A 101 -0.84 0.47 -15.10
C LEU A 101 0.09 -0.72 -15.00
N ARG A 102 0.19 -1.31 -13.81
CA ARG A 102 1.03 -2.47 -13.56
C ARG A 102 0.50 -3.31 -12.41
N LYS A 103 0.79 -4.61 -12.48
CA LYS A 103 0.54 -5.57 -11.42
C LYS A 103 1.82 -6.36 -11.15
N PHE A 104 2.20 -6.49 -9.88
CA PHE A 104 3.36 -7.26 -9.46
C PHE A 104 2.87 -8.45 -8.61
N SER A 105 3.32 -9.66 -8.94
CA SER A 105 3.09 -10.87 -8.12
C SER A 105 4.33 -11.27 -7.31
N SER A 106 5.46 -10.63 -7.59
CA SER A 106 6.72 -10.74 -6.88
C SER A 106 7.50 -9.43 -7.01
N LEU A 107 8.43 -9.19 -6.10
CA LEU A 107 9.40 -8.09 -6.18
C LEU A 107 10.81 -8.66 -6.03
N GLY A 108 11.70 -8.36 -6.98
CA GLY A 108 13.07 -8.87 -6.97
C GLY A 108 13.15 -10.40 -6.75
N GLY A 109 12.27 -11.14 -7.41
CA GLY A 109 12.15 -12.61 -7.33
C GLY A 109 11.41 -13.15 -6.10
N VAL A 110 11.07 -12.31 -5.11
CA VAL A 110 10.40 -12.74 -3.88
C VAL A 110 8.89 -12.62 -4.03
N PRO A 111 8.11 -13.70 -3.84
CA PRO A 111 6.66 -13.63 -3.97
C PRO A 111 6.00 -12.84 -2.82
N LEU A 112 4.85 -12.23 -3.13
CA LEU A 112 4.11 -11.34 -2.24
C LEU A 112 3.10 -12.13 -1.37
N TRP A 113 3.61 -12.91 -0.41
CA TRP A 113 2.79 -13.82 0.39
C TRP A 113 1.92 -13.16 1.47
N HIS A 114 2.25 -11.93 1.88
CA HIS A 114 1.66 -11.27 3.04
C HIS A 114 1.20 -9.84 2.71
N VAL A 115 0.48 -9.21 3.64
CA VAL A 115 0.22 -7.77 3.59
C VAL A 115 1.54 -7.03 3.68
N HIS A 116 1.78 -6.11 2.75
CA HIS A 116 2.99 -5.29 2.72
C HIS A 116 2.72 -3.92 3.32
N ALA A 117 3.74 -3.37 3.96
CA ALA A 117 3.70 -1.98 4.34
C ALA A 117 4.11 -1.13 3.12
N LEU A 118 3.29 -0.12 2.84
CA LEU A 118 3.45 0.75 1.68
C LEU A 118 3.69 2.16 2.18
N THR A 119 4.66 2.83 1.59
CA THR A 119 4.86 4.26 1.80
C THR A 119 5.24 4.91 0.47
N SER A 120 5.03 6.22 0.37
CA SER A 120 5.39 6.99 -0.79
C SER A 120 6.51 7.96 -0.43
N ASP A 121 7.44 8.09 -1.38
CA ASP A 121 8.58 8.98 -1.28
C ASP A 121 8.18 10.40 -1.75
N PRO A 122 8.67 11.46 -1.08
CA PRO A 122 8.63 12.83 -1.60
C PRO A 122 9.07 12.97 -3.06
N VAL A 123 10.06 12.17 -3.49
CA VAL A 123 10.58 12.08 -4.87
C VAL A 123 9.71 11.17 -5.75
N ARG A 124 8.39 11.19 -5.56
CA ARG A 124 7.37 10.59 -6.46
C ARG A 124 7.45 9.06 -6.62
N SER A 125 8.21 8.36 -5.80
CA SER A 125 8.34 6.90 -5.85
C SER A 125 7.41 6.20 -4.84
N PHE A 126 7.25 4.90 -4.98
CA PHE A 126 6.70 4.06 -3.91
C PHE A 126 7.80 3.24 -3.25
N CYS A 127 7.67 3.01 -1.96
CA CYS A 127 8.47 2.04 -1.23
C CYS A 127 7.57 0.92 -0.72
N VAL A 128 7.95 -0.31 -1.04
CA VAL A 128 7.33 -1.52 -0.54
C VAL A 128 8.25 -2.11 0.49
N VAL A 129 7.75 -2.24 1.72
CA VAL A 129 8.48 -2.85 2.82
C VAL A 129 7.92 -4.25 3.04
N GLN A 130 8.76 -5.26 2.83
CA GLN A 130 8.46 -6.65 3.11
C GLN A 130 9.35 -7.11 4.24
N GLY A 131 8.76 -7.52 5.36
CA GLY A 131 9.50 -8.15 6.44
C GLY A 131 8.79 -9.37 6.99
N GLY A 132 9.60 -10.29 7.51
CA GLY A 132 9.20 -11.58 8.04
C GLY A 132 9.94 -12.74 7.37
N ALA A 133 9.85 -13.92 7.98
CA ALA A 133 10.45 -15.16 7.47
C ALA A 133 11.97 -15.06 7.20
N GLY A 134 12.73 -14.35 8.03
CA GLY A 134 14.18 -14.33 7.85
C GLY A 134 14.71 -13.13 7.03
N THR A 135 13.84 -12.23 6.55
CA THR A 135 14.30 -11.10 5.72
C THR A 135 13.53 -9.81 6.00
N LEU A 136 14.23 -8.68 5.85
CA LEU A 136 13.65 -7.36 5.65
C LEU A 136 14.14 -6.80 4.32
N SER A 137 13.21 -6.46 3.43
CA SER A 137 13.52 -5.86 2.13
C SER A 137 12.70 -4.61 1.92
N ILE A 138 13.37 -3.56 1.44
CA ILE A 138 12.74 -2.31 1.02
C ILE A 138 12.98 -2.22 -0.47
N THR A 139 11.89 -2.29 -1.23
CA THR A 139 11.94 -2.17 -2.69
C THR A 139 11.37 -0.82 -3.08
N ARG A 140 12.19 0.00 -3.75
CA ARG A 140 11.74 1.25 -4.35
C ARG A 140 11.19 0.95 -5.74
N LEU A 141 9.92 1.27 -5.95
CA LEU A 141 9.30 1.30 -7.25
C LEU A 141 9.39 2.76 -7.72
N GLY A 142 10.16 3.02 -8.78
CA GLY A 142 10.48 4.39 -9.24
C GLY A 142 9.27 5.25 -9.61
N GLU A 143 9.52 6.41 -10.23
CA GLU A 143 8.51 7.49 -10.45
C GLU A 143 7.29 7.10 -11.33
N TYR A 144 7.36 5.92 -11.96
CA TYR A 144 6.42 5.32 -12.90
C TYR A 144 6.00 6.25 -14.07
N LEU A 145 6.99 6.51 -14.94
CA LEU A 145 6.94 6.54 -16.42
C LEU A 145 8.31 6.07 -16.97
N GLY A 146 8.88 4.97 -16.43
CA GLY A 146 10.19 4.43 -16.86
C GLY A 146 10.92 3.56 -15.81
N THR A 147 10.24 2.56 -15.22
CA THR A 147 10.63 1.92 -13.95
C THR A 147 12.04 1.31 -13.89
N PHE A 148 12.86 1.85 -12.97
CA PHE A 148 14.00 1.21 -12.31
C PHE A 148 13.50 0.46 -11.04
N GLU A 149 14.07 -0.71 -10.75
CA GLU A 149 13.85 -1.47 -9.52
C GLU A 149 15.14 -1.41 -8.68
N GLU A 150 15.12 -0.66 -7.57
CA GLU A 150 16.23 -0.67 -6.61
C GLU A 150 15.80 -1.45 -5.37
N LYS A 151 16.55 -2.52 -5.08
CA LYS A 151 16.29 -3.43 -3.96
C LYS A 151 17.39 -3.28 -2.93
N SER A 152 17.09 -2.58 -1.85
CA SER A 152 17.91 -2.62 -0.65
C SER A 152 17.42 -3.79 0.21
N THR A 153 18.14 -4.90 0.15
CA THR A 153 17.92 -6.04 1.05
C THR A 153 18.98 -5.95 2.13
N SER A 154 18.57 -5.81 3.39
CA SER A 154 19.49 -6.08 4.48
C SER A 154 19.15 -7.41 5.10
N THR A 155 20.12 -8.31 5.07
CA THR A 155 20.08 -9.60 5.76
C THR A 155 20.51 -9.48 7.22
N MET A 156 20.86 -8.28 7.70
CA MET A 156 21.49 -8.05 9.01
C MET A 156 20.91 -6.84 9.77
N ILE A 157 19.70 -6.34 9.44
CA ILE A 157 19.02 -5.42 10.35
C ILE A 157 18.38 -6.28 11.43
N ASP A 158 19.05 -6.41 12.58
CA ASP A 158 18.60 -7.00 13.85
C ASP A 158 17.76 -8.29 13.73
N GLU A 159 18.27 -9.42 14.26
CA GLU A 159 17.53 -10.69 14.27
C GLU A 159 16.06 -10.56 14.73
N ALA A 160 15.78 -9.61 15.63
CA ALA A 160 14.43 -9.35 16.11
C ALA A 160 13.48 -8.87 15.00
N LEU A 161 13.95 -8.01 14.09
CA LEU A 161 13.14 -7.48 12.97
C LEU A 161 12.83 -8.52 11.91
N VAL A 162 13.80 -9.41 11.71
CA VAL A 162 13.76 -10.49 10.73
C VAL A 162 12.72 -11.57 11.09
N LYS A 163 12.41 -11.72 12.38
CA LYS A 163 11.47 -12.71 12.91
C LYS A 163 10.01 -12.28 12.81
N HIS A 164 9.73 -10.97 12.79
CA HIS A 164 8.37 -10.45 12.83
C HIS A 164 7.88 -9.98 11.45
N LYS A 165 6.56 -10.10 11.23
CA LYS A 165 5.91 -9.56 10.04
C LYS A 165 5.83 -8.04 10.17
N VAL A 166 6.14 -7.31 9.09
CA VAL A 166 5.94 -5.86 9.06
C VAL A 166 4.45 -5.56 8.88
N GLU A 167 3.90 -4.71 9.75
CA GLU A 167 2.47 -4.41 9.81
C GLU A 167 2.12 -3.10 9.11
N THR A 168 2.99 -2.11 9.26
CA THR A 168 2.85 -0.80 8.63
C THR A 168 4.20 -0.09 8.55
N SER A 169 4.27 0.89 7.66
CA SER A 169 5.43 1.77 7.50
C SER A 169 4.94 3.15 7.12
N SER A 170 5.72 4.17 7.47
CA SER A 170 5.55 5.53 7.01
C SER A 170 6.91 6.12 6.67
N MET A 171 6.93 7.09 5.77
CA MET A 171 8.13 7.81 5.36
C MET A 171 7.93 9.30 5.63
N ASN A 172 8.96 9.97 6.14
CA ASN A 172 8.95 11.42 6.31
C ASN A 172 9.41 12.14 5.01
N SER A 173 9.39 13.47 5.02
CA SER A 173 9.84 14.30 3.88
C SER A 173 11.33 14.19 3.54
N GLU A 174 12.11 13.57 4.42
CA GLU A 174 13.56 13.39 4.28
C GLU A 174 13.92 11.98 3.79
N GLY A 175 12.92 11.12 3.54
CA GLY A 175 13.11 9.73 3.11
C GLY A 175 13.41 8.74 4.24
N HIS A 176 13.31 9.17 5.50
CA HIS A 176 13.39 8.27 6.63
C HIS A 176 12.13 7.42 6.75
N ILE A 177 12.30 6.10 6.79
CA ILE A 177 11.20 5.15 6.96
C ILE A 177 11.13 4.74 8.42
N VAL A 178 9.94 4.83 9.01
CA VAL A 178 9.60 4.17 10.26
C VAL A 178 8.67 3.01 9.97
N LEU A 179 8.98 1.83 10.49
CA LEU A 179 8.14 0.64 10.36
C LEU A 179 7.81 0.04 11.72
N ALA A 180 6.64 -0.59 11.80
CA ALA A 180 6.20 -1.34 12.97
C ALA A 180 6.12 -2.83 12.62
N SER A 181 6.68 -3.67 13.49
CA SER A 181 6.69 -5.11 13.35
C SER A 181 6.59 -5.79 14.71
N GLY A 182 5.49 -6.49 14.96
CA GLY A 182 5.21 -7.06 16.29
C GLY A 182 5.22 -5.98 17.37
N ASN A 183 6.14 -6.10 18.33
CA ASN A 183 6.34 -5.14 19.42
C ASN A 183 7.53 -4.18 19.18
N ILE A 184 8.01 -4.07 17.94
CA ILE A 184 9.22 -3.31 17.58
C ILE A 184 8.85 -2.15 16.64
N ILE A 185 9.41 -0.97 16.93
CA ILE A 185 9.41 0.19 16.03
C ILE A 185 10.85 0.39 15.54
N THR A 186 11.02 0.49 14.23
CA THR A 186 12.35 0.62 13.60
C THR A 186 12.39 1.84 12.71
N HIS A 187 13.45 2.62 12.87
CA HIS A 187 13.82 3.69 11.97
C HIS A 187 14.86 3.17 10.97
N VAL A 188 14.63 3.43 9.69
CA VAL A 188 15.52 3.10 8.58
C VAL A 188 15.78 4.39 7.81
N SER A 189 17.01 4.86 7.81
CA SER A 189 17.45 5.95 6.95
C SER A 189 17.89 5.37 5.62
N LEU A 190 17.16 5.69 4.54
CA LEU A 190 17.64 5.46 3.18
C LEU A 190 18.60 6.61 2.87
N MET A 191 19.90 6.36 2.90
CA MET A 191 20.85 7.32 2.34
C MET A 191 20.61 7.37 0.83
N TYR A 192 19.99 8.44 0.35
CA TYR A 192 19.95 8.71 -1.09
C TYR A 192 21.39 8.96 -1.55
N SER A 193 21.98 8.01 -2.27
CA SER A 193 23.14 8.33 -3.10
C SER A 193 22.64 9.21 -4.24
N LEU A 194 22.96 10.50 -4.17
CA LEU A 194 22.77 11.49 -5.24
C LEU A 194 23.43 11.04 -6.54
#